data_AF-A0A2P6SCV0-F1
#
_entry.id   AF-A0A2P6SCV0-F1
#
_cell.length_a   1.000
_cell.length_b   1.000
_cell.length_c   1.000
_cell.angle_alpha   90.00
_cell.angle_beta   90.00
_cell.angle_gamma   90.00
#
_symmetry.space_group_name_H-M   'P 1'
#
loop_
_entity.id
_entity.type
_entity.pdbx_description
1 polymer ?
#
loop_
_entity_poly.entity_id
_entity_poly.type
_entity_poly.pdbx_seq_one_letter_code
_entity_poly.pdbx_strand_id
1 'polypeptide(L)'
;MGCCASGSQIFFAGGLAPLPLRERQFLPSGDVYSFEPKSMFWKKHDWSFLKGKPDPLLFEMNGNLYCLAGSPLGFSLDRPTFEVYYSSSGECEALPYPPFYLLELDRTKNYSGPLAGRELCYAIVGTKILISSRHNNESIPNFPIMCFDVNEKEKKWREMTSLFDGKPFPFISRAALVLDLNDGTHDKVMFSIREYHEIYVSRLVVNDDGSIYNS
;
A
#
# COMPACT_ATOMS: atom_id res chain seq x y z
N MET A 1 10.66 -5.45 -1.28
CA MET A 1 10.94 -4.78 0.01
C MET A 1 10.36 -3.39 -0.09
N GLY A 2 9.59 -2.97 0.92
CA GLY A 2 9.01 -1.63 0.98
C GLY A 2 9.90 -0.70 1.80
N CYS A 3 9.81 0.60 1.54
CA CYS A 3 10.56 1.60 2.30
C CYS A 3 9.74 2.86 2.56
N CYS A 4 10.02 3.55 3.66
CA CYS A 4 9.48 4.87 3.95
C CYS A 4 10.46 5.70 4.77
N ALA A 5 10.34 7.02 4.70
CA ALA A 5 11.02 7.92 5.63
C ALA A 5 10.19 8.05 6.91
N SER A 6 10.85 8.09 8.06
CA SER A 6 10.24 8.37 9.36
C SER A 6 11.27 9.07 10.25
N GLY A 7 10.94 10.29 10.71
CA GLY A 7 11.90 11.12 11.43
C GLY A 7 13.15 11.39 10.61
N SER A 8 14.34 11.06 11.15
CA SER A 8 15.62 11.17 10.44
C SER A 8 16.03 9.91 9.68
N GLN A 9 15.24 8.84 9.74
CA GLN A 9 15.63 7.53 9.26
C GLN A 9 14.81 7.09 8.05
N ILE A 10 15.38 6.17 7.28
CA ILE A 10 14.68 5.43 6.23
C ILE A 10 14.46 4.01 6.75
N PHE A 11 13.21 3.60 6.85
CA PHE A 11 12.83 2.24 7.23
C PHE A 11 12.63 1.39 5.99
N PHE A 12 13.03 0.13 6.10
CA PHE A 12 12.87 -0.92 5.10
C PHE A 12 12.20 -2.11 5.75
N ALA A 13 11.16 -2.64 5.11
CA ALA A 13 10.43 -3.78 5.64
C ALA A 13 10.13 -4.82 4.56
N GLY A 14 10.22 -6.08 4.97
CA GLY A 14 9.88 -7.22 4.16
C GLY A 14 10.81 -7.46 2.99
N GLY A 15 10.26 -7.86 1.85
CA GLY A 15 11.00 -8.47 0.75
C GLY A 15 11.13 -9.98 0.89
N LEU A 16 12.10 -10.51 0.19
CA LEU A 16 12.38 -11.94 0.08
C LEU A 16 13.71 -12.23 0.78
N ALA A 17 13.71 -13.16 1.74
CA ALA A 17 14.90 -13.61 2.43
C ALA A 17 15.31 -15.00 1.91
N PRO A 18 16.62 -15.27 1.72
CA PRO A 18 17.10 -16.58 1.29
C PRO A 18 16.86 -17.65 2.37
N LEU A 19 16.50 -18.86 1.95
CA LEU A 19 16.42 -20.01 2.84
C LEU A 19 17.83 -20.53 3.17
N PRO A 20 18.18 -20.72 4.47
CA PRO A 20 19.54 -21.10 4.89
C PRO A 20 20.09 -22.39 4.28
N LEU A 21 19.22 -23.28 3.76
CA LEU A 21 19.59 -24.62 3.30
C LEU A 21 19.35 -24.86 1.80
N ARG A 22 18.85 -23.87 1.05
CA ARG A 22 18.55 -24.00 -0.39
C ARG A 22 18.81 -22.69 -1.10
N GLU A 23 19.98 -22.55 -1.72
CA GLU A 23 20.51 -21.34 -2.40
C GLU A 23 19.63 -20.74 -3.53
N ARG A 24 18.41 -21.23 -3.76
CA ARG A 24 17.49 -20.72 -4.79
C ARG A 24 16.04 -20.62 -4.33
N GLN A 25 15.77 -20.82 -3.05
CA GLN A 25 14.44 -20.63 -2.49
C GLN A 25 14.44 -19.41 -1.58
N PHE A 26 13.46 -18.53 -1.79
CA PHE A 26 13.26 -17.35 -0.97
C PHE A 26 11.94 -17.48 -0.22
N LEU A 27 11.85 -16.86 0.95
CA LEU A 27 10.60 -16.73 1.68
C LEU A 27 10.27 -15.26 1.92
N PRO A 28 8.98 -14.89 1.91
CA PRO A 28 8.55 -13.58 2.37
C PRO A 28 9.05 -13.30 3.80
N SER A 29 9.73 -12.17 3.99
CA SER A 29 10.26 -11.76 5.30
C SER A 29 9.34 -10.74 5.98
N GLY A 30 9.26 -10.77 7.31
CA GLY A 30 8.67 -9.72 8.13
C GLY A 30 9.71 -8.75 8.71
N ASP A 31 11.00 -9.00 8.45
CA ASP A 31 12.11 -8.26 9.06
C ASP A 31 12.09 -6.77 8.70
N VAL A 32 12.58 -5.97 9.66
CA VAL A 32 12.66 -4.51 9.52
C VAL A 32 14.09 -4.03 9.75
N TYR A 33 14.50 -3.10 8.91
CA TYR A 33 15.79 -2.43 8.94
C TYR A 33 15.57 -0.92 8.92
N SER A 34 16.47 -0.17 9.54
CA SER A 34 16.55 1.28 9.37
C SER A 34 17.94 1.70 8.91
N PHE A 35 17.97 2.78 8.15
CA PHE A 35 19.17 3.47 7.73
C PHE A 35 19.11 4.91 8.23
N GLU A 36 20.15 5.34 8.94
CA GLU A 36 20.33 6.73 9.36
C GLU A 36 21.31 7.41 8.38
N PRO A 37 20.83 8.30 7.48
CA PRO A 37 21.66 8.87 6.44
C PRO A 37 22.82 9.71 6.97
N LYS A 38 22.64 10.39 8.11
CA LYS A 38 23.68 11.26 8.68
C LYS A 38 24.90 10.48 9.19
N SER A 39 24.66 9.30 9.78
CA SER A 39 25.72 8.45 10.32
C SER A 39 26.11 7.31 9.37
N MET A 40 25.39 7.15 8.25
CA MET A 40 25.51 6.02 7.32
C MET A 40 25.38 4.65 8.01
N PHE A 41 24.60 4.60 9.10
CA PHE A 41 24.47 3.40 9.92
C PHE A 41 23.23 2.60 9.56
N TRP A 42 23.40 1.29 9.40
CA TRP A 42 22.32 0.33 9.22
C TRP A 42 22.01 -0.40 10.52
N LYS A 43 20.74 -0.49 10.87
CA LYS A 43 20.25 -1.23 12.03
C LYS A 43 19.21 -2.25 11.59
N LYS A 44 19.41 -3.53 11.94
CA LYS A 44 18.32 -4.50 11.98
C LYS A 44 17.55 -4.30 13.29
N HIS A 45 16.23 -4.25 13.22
CA HIS A 45 15.39 -4.16 14.41
C HIS A 45 15.09 -5.55 14.97
N ASP A 46 14.90 -5.64 16.29
CA ASP A 46 14.57 -6.89 16.98
C ASP A 46 13.09 -7.27 16.84
N TRP A 47 12.28 -6.39 16.25
CA TRP A 47 10.88 -6.62 15.94
C TRP A 47 10.67 -6.86 14.44
N SER A 48 9.56 -7.50 14.11
CA SER A 48 9.17 -7.81 12.73
C SER A 48 7.65 -7.69 12.56
N PHE A 49 7.20 -7.55 11.32
CA PHE A 49 5.79 -7.72 10.97
C PHE A 49 5.36 -9.18 11.19
N LEU A 50 4.10 -9.37 11.59
CA LEU A 50 3.52 -10.65 11.99
C LEU A 50 3.55 -11.69 10.87
N LYS A 51 3.43 -11.24 9.62
CA LYS A 51 3.52 -12.10 8.43
C LYS A 51 4.59 -11.60 7.48
N GLY A 52 5.13 -12.53 6.69
CA GLY A 52 6.05 -12.20 5.62
C GLY A 52 5.43 -11.27 4.59
N LYS A 53 6.15 -10.21 4.23
CA LYS A 53 5.73 -9.10 3.38
C LYS A 53 6.59 -9.09 2.12
N PRO A 54 6.30 -9.92 1.10
CA PRO A 54 7.20 -10.08 -0.03
C PRO A 54 7.34 -8.79 -0.86
N ASP A 55 6.27 -8.01 -0.91
CA ASP A 55 6.20 -6.79 -1.71
C ASP A 55 5.30 -5.72 -1.06
N PRO A 56 5.73 -5.13 0.05
CA PRO A 56 4.89 -4.24 0.83
C PRO A 56 4.93 -2.80 0.35
N LEU A 57 3.78 -2.15 0.46
CA LEU A 57 3.67 -0.72 0.71
C LEU A 57 3.97 -0.47 2.19
N LEU A 58 5.06 0.23 2.46
CA LEU A 58 5.43 0.71 3.79
C LEU A 58 5.26 2.23 3.84
N PHE A 59 4.65 2.75 4.91
CA PHE A 59 4.50 4.18 5.13
C PHE A 59 4.44 4.51 6.61
N GLU A 60 4.81 5.74 6.93
CA GLU A 60 4.69 6.30 8.27
C GLU A 60 3.46 7.18 8.36
N MET A 61 2.73 7.07 9.46
CA MET A 61 1.64 7.98 9.79
C MET A 61 1.50 8.12 11.30
N ASN A 62 1.48 9.35 11.79
CA ASN A 62 1.33 9.69 13.21
C ASN A 62 2.36 8.96 14.13
N GLY A 63 3.59 8.78 13.66
CA GLY A 63 4.68 8.10 14.35
C GLY A 63 4.63 6.57 14.28
N ASN A 64 3.67 5.98 13.57
CA ASN A 64 3.50 4.53 13.45
C ASN A 64 3.85 4.07 12.03
N LEU A 65 4.36 2.83 11.91
CA LEU A 65 4.73 2.24 10.63
C LEU A 65 3.64 1.27 10.17
N TYR A 66 3.04 1.57 9.02
CA TYR A 66 1.99 0.75 8.43
C TYR A 66 2.54 -0.02 7.23
N CYS A 67 2.18 -1.30 7.15
CA CYS A 67 2.71 -2.21 6.13
C CYS A 67 1.57 -3.02 5.50
N LEU A 68 1.23 -2.66 4.26
CA LEU A 68 0.26 -3.34 3.42
C LEU A 68 1.00 -4.17 2.37
N ALA A 69 0.80 -5.49 2.34
CA ALA A 69 1.32 -6.34 1.28
C ALA A 69 0.18 -7.12 0.61
N GLY A 70 0.16 -7.08 -0.72
CA GLY A 70 -0.61 -7.99 -1.55
C GLY A 70 0.12 -9.32 -1.77
N SER A 71 -0.41 -10.17 -2.66
CA SER A 71 0.23 -11.43 -3.06
C SER A 71 1.03 -11.23 -4.35
N PRO A 72 2.37 -11.24 -4.32
CA PRO A 72 3.17 -11.07 -5.53
C PRO A 72 3.25 -12.34 -6.36
N LEU A 73 3.66 -12.17 -7.63
CA LEU A 73 3.91 -13.27 -8.57
C LEU A 73 4.90 -14.29 -7.96
N GLY A 74 4.48 -15.56 -7.89
CA GLY A 74 5.33 -16.68 -7.45
C GLY A 74 5.26 -17.01 -5.96
N PHE A 75 4.54 -16.23 -5.15
CA PHE A 75 4.31 -16.52 -3.72
C PHE A 75 2.82 -16.51 -3.43
N SER A 76 2.25 -17.65 -3.02
CA SER A 76 0.88 -17.72 -2.52
C SER A 76 0.87 -17.22 -1.08
N LEU A 77 0.55 -15.94 -0.87
CA LEU A 77 -0.04 -15.53 0.40
C LEU A 77 -1.52 -15.91 0.36
N ASP A 78 -2.02 -16.59 1.38
CA ASP A 78 -3.44 -16.97 1.47
C ASP A 78 -4.36 -15.74 1.43
N ARG A 79 -3.87 -14.58 1.92
CA ARG A 79 -4.57 -13.28 1.95
C ARG A 79 -3.55 -12.12 1.96
N PRO A 80 -3.93 -10.91 1.51
CA PRO A 80 -3.15 -9.71 1.72
C PRO A 80 -3.02 -9.48 3.22
N THR A 81 -2.04 -8.71 3.60
CA THR A 81 -1.73 -8.47 5.01
C THR A 81 -1.59 -6.99 5.22
N PHE A 82 -2.36 -6.44 6.16
CA PHE A 82 -2.25 -5.05 6.55
C PHE A 82 -1.97 -5.00 8.04
N GLU A 83 -0.86 -4.38 8.41
CA GLU A 83 -0.36 -4.38 9.79
C GLU A 83 0.18 -3.01 10.15
N VAL A 84 0.18 -2.70 11.44
CA VAL A 84 0.76 -1.48 11.99
C VAL A 84 1.72 -1.83 13.12
N TYR A 85 2.89 -1.20 13.13
CA TYR A 85 3.79 -1.17 14.26
C TYR A 85 3.58 0.16 15.00
N TYR A 86 3.16 0.07 16.26
CA TYR A 86 2.99 1.22 17.13
C TYR A 86 4.30 1.53 17.83
N SER A 87 4.97 2.61 17.42
CA SER A 87 6.28 2.99 17.98
C SER A 87 6.22 3.31 19.48
N SER A 88 5.04 3.71 19.99
CA SER A 88 4.82 4.02 21.40
C SER A 88 4.80 2.79 22.31
N SER A 89 4.25 1.66 21.84
CA SER A 89 4.17 0.41 22.61
C SER A 89 5.20 -0.63 22.18
N GLY A 90 5.77 -0.49 20.97
CA GLY A 90 6.65 -1.49 20.37
C GLY A 90 5.90 -2.72 19.85
N GLU A 91 4.58 -2.64 19.68
CA GLU A 91 3.74 -3.77 19.29
C GLU A 91 3.32 -3.70 17.81
N CYS A 92 3.21 -4.86 17.19
CA CYS A 92 2.63 -5.03 15.85
C CYS A 92 1.20 -5.56 15.95
N GLU A 93 0.25 -4.90 15.30
CA GLU A 93 -1.16 -5.30 15.23
C GLU A 93 -1.58 -5.58 13.77
N ALA A 94 -2.40 -6.61 13.58
CA ALA A 94 -3.07 -6.86 12.30
C ALA A 94 -4.29 -5.96 12.13
N LEU A 95 -4.35 -5.25 11.01
CA LEU A 95 -5.47 -4.42 10.59
C LEU A 95 -6.38 -5.18 9.62
N PRO A 96 -7.63 -4.73 9.43
CA PRO A 96 -8.54 -5.36 8.49
C PRO A 96 -7.98 -5.38 7.07
N TYR A 97 -8.15 -6.52 6.42
CA TYR A 97 -7.74 -6.71 5.04
C TYR A 97 -8.60 -5.87 4.11
N PRO A 98 -8.03 -5.35 3.01
CA PRO A 98 -8.83 -4.68 2.01
C PRO A 98 -9.79 -5.65 1.30
N PRO A 99 -11.01 -5.21 0.95
CA PRO A 99 -12.12 -6.10 0.56
C PRO A 99 -11.99 -6.71 -0.84
N PHE A 100 -11.02 -6.28 -1.65
CA PHE A 100 -10.82 -6.80 -3.00
C PHE A 100 -10.21 -8.21 -3.06
N TYR A 101 -9.84 -8.79 -1.92
CA TYR A 101 -9.29 -10.14 -1.87
C TYR A 101 -10.37 -11.21 -1.73
N LEU A 102 -11.09 -11.44 -2.82
CA LEU A 102 -12.04 -12.54 -2.91
C LEU A 102 -11.29 -13.84 -3.23
N LEU A 103 -10.97 -14.61 -2.19
CA LEU A 103 -10.52 -16.01 -2.29
C LEU A 103 -11.44 -16.89 -3.16
N GLU A 104 -12.68 -16.46 -3.41
CA GLU A 104 -13.64 -17.18 -4.24
C GLU A 104 -13.30 -17.13 -5.75
N LEU A 105 -12.60 -16.07 -6.20
CA LEU A 105 -12.04 -15.98 -7.56
C LEU A 105 -10.82 -16.91 -7.74
N ASP A 106 -10.17 -17.31 -6.64
CA ASP A 106 -9.03 -18.25 -6.64
C ASP A 106 -9.48 -19.70 -6.89
N ARG A 107 -10.75 -20.03 -6.57
CA ARG A 107 -11.28 -21.39 -6.67
C ARG A 107 -12.07 -21.67 -7.96
N THR A 108 -12.41 -20.63 -8.70
CA THR A 108 -13.20 -20.75 -9.93
C THR A 108 -12.31 -20.79 -11.17
N LYS A 109 -11.80 -22.00 -11.46
CA LYS A 109 -11.41 -22.55 -12.78
C LYS A 109 -10.62 -21.65 -13.76
N ASN A 110 -9.42 -22.12 -14.11
CA ASN A 110 -8.71 -21.84 -15.37
C ASN A 110 -8.29 -20.38 -15.66
N TYR A 111 -8.18 -19.52 -14.66
CA TYR A 111 -7.55 -18.21 -14.85
C TYR A 111 -6.02 -18.31 -14.72
N SER A 112 -5.32 -18.24 -15.86
CA SER A 112 -3.85 -18.09 -15.93
C SER A 112 -3.39 -16.62 -15.83
N GLY A 113 -4.33 -15.69 -15.60
CA GLY A 113 -4.07 -14.25 -15.46
C GLY A 113 -3.65 -13.84 -14.05
N PRO A 114 -3.08 -12.63 -13.88
CA PRO A 114 -2.81 -12.08 -12.55
C PRO A 114 -4.12 -11.94 -11.76
N LEU A 115 -4.14 -12.50 -10.55
CA LEU A 115 -5.29 -12.39 -9.65
C LEU A 115 -5.57 -10.92 -9.27
N ALA A 116 -6.84 -10.63 -8.96
CA ALA A 116 -7.28 -9.41 -8.31
C ALA A 116 -6.38 -9.07 -7.09
N GLY A 117 -5.91 -7.82 -7.00
CA GLY A 117 -5.05 -7.38 -5.89
C GLY A 117 -3.58 -7.79 -5.99
N ARG A 118 -3.12 -8.31 -7.14
CA ARG A 118 -1.69 -8.48 -7.44
C ARG A 118 -1.01 -7.16 -7.85
N GLU A 119 -1.75 -6.26 -8.49
CA GLU A 119 -1.27 -4.96 -8.97
C GLU A 119 -2.04 -3.84 -8.27
N LEU A 120 -1.69 -3.60 -7.01
CA LEU A 120 -2.31 -2.52 -6.25
C LEU A 120 -1.70 -1.18 -6.65
N CYS A 121 -2.58 -0.28 -7.07
CA CYS A 121 -2.31 1.14 -7.18
C CYS A 121 -2.65 1.76 -5.83
N TYR A 122 -1.78 2.62 -5.30
CA TYR A 122 -2.03 3.30 -4.03
C TYR A 122 -1.67 4.78 -4.07
N ALA A 123 -2.32 5.53 -3.19
CA ALA A 123 -2.01 6.91 -2.87
C ALA A 123 -2.26 7.16 -1.39
N ILE A 124 -1.44 8.01 -0.77
CA ILE A 124 -1.61 8.42 0.64
C ILE A 124 -1.99 9.89 0.63
N VAL A 125 -3.12 10.22 1.26
CA VAL A 125 -3.74 11.55 1.25
C VAL A 125 -4.03 11.95 2.69
N GLY A 126 -3.14 12.73 3.31
CA GLY A 126 -3.22 12.99 4.75
C GLY A 126 -3.22 11.67 5.52
N THR A 127 -4.24 11.41 6.34
CA THR A 127 -4.36 10.16 7.13
C THR A 127 -5.03 9.00 6.38
N LYS A 128 -5.37 9.20 5.10
CA LYS A 128 -6.11 8.23 4.30
C LYS A 128 -5.19 7.47 3.37
N ILE A 129 -5.34 6.16 3.39
CA ILE A 129 -4.68 5.25 2.46
C ILE A 129 -5.72 4.87 1.42
N LEU A 130 -5.46 5.25 0.18
CA LEU A 130 -6.30 4.94 -0.96
C LEU A 130 -5.66 3.84 -1.77
N ILE A 131 -6.44 2.83 -2.13
CA ILE A 131 -5.97 1.72 -2.96
C ILE A 131 -7.02 1.35 -3.99
N SER A 132 -6.58 0.94 -5.17
CA SER A 132 -7.45 0.35 -6.20
C SER A 132 -6.68 -0.70 -7.01
N SER A 133 -7.40 -1.45 -7.83
CA SER A 133 -6.79 -2.39 -8.78
C SER A 133 -7.42 -2.16 -10.14
N ARG A 134 -6.60 -1.84 -11.13
CA ARG A 134 -7.02 -1.63 -12.51
C ARG A 134 -6.31 -2.63 -13.42
N HIS A 135 -7.08 -3.36 -14.21
CA HIS A 135 -6.61 -4.31 -15.20
C HIS A 135 -7.15 -3.92 -16.58
N ASN A 136 -6.29 -4.02 -17.59
CA ASN A 136 -6.67 -3.84 -18.99
C ASN A 136 -7.33 -5.10 -19.58
N ASN A 137 -7.23 -6.22 -18.88
CA ASN A 137 -7.84 -7.48 -19.29
C ASN A 137 -9.29 -7.54 -18.78
N GLU A 138 -10.26 -7.54 -19.70
CA GLU A 138 -11.70 -7.56 -19.41
C GLU A 138 -12.14 -8.78 -18.58
N SER A 139 -11.35 -9.85 -18.58
CA SER A 139 -11.61 -11.05 -17.79
C SER A 139 -11.21 -10.93 -16.31
N ILE A 140 -10.55 -9.82 -15.92
CA ILE A 140 -10.16 -9.55 -14.54
C ILE A 140 -11.00 -8.36 -14.03
N PRO A 141 -11.76 -8.50 -12.93
CA PRO A 141 -12.56 -7.41 -12.41
C PRO A 141 -11.68 -6.24 -11.96
N ASN A 142 -12.13 -5.03 -12.31
CA ASN A 142 -11.58 -3.79 -11.79
C ASN A 142 -12.17 -3.50 -10.41
N PHE A 143 -11.34 -2.99 -9.50
CA PHE A 143 -11.77 -2.67 -8.14
C PHE A 143 -11.79 -1.16 -7.90
N PRO A 144 -12.89 -0.64 -7.33
CA PRO A 144 -13.01 0.79 -7.06
C PRO A 144 -11.96 1.24 -6.05
N ILE A 145 -11.86 2.55 -5.86
CA ILE A 145 -10.96 3.11 -4.85
C ILE A 145 -11.52 2.80 -3.46
N MET A 146 -10.72 2.10 -2.67
CA MET A 146 -10.97 1.82 -1.27
C MET A 146 -10.12 2.75 -0.41
N CYS A 147 -10.72 3.34 0.62
CA CYS A 147 -10.08 4.20 1.59
C CYS A 147 -10.03 3.53 2.96
N PHE A 148 -8.87 3.61 3.61
CA PHE A 148 -8.70 3.35 5.03
C PHE A 148 -8.15 4.61 5.69
N ASP A 149 -8.90 5.20 6.61
CA ASP A 149 -8.44 6.34 7.38
C ASP A 149 -7.84 5.87 8.71
N VAL A 150 -6.56 6.16 8.93
CA VAL A 150 -5.87 5.75 10.16
C VAL A 150 -6.42 6.46 11.40
N ASN A 151 -7.13 7.59 11.25
CA ASN A 151 -7.75 8.30 12.36
C ASN A 151 -9.17 7.82 12.66
N GLU A 152 -9.80 7.07 11.76
CA GLU A 152 -11.14 6.55 12.00
C GLU A 152 -11.12 5.52 13.14
N LYS A 153 -12.09 5.61 14.05
CA LYS A 153 -12.19 4.71 15.22
C LYS A 153 -12.52 3.28 14.79
N GLU A 154 -13.47 3.15 13.87
CA GLU A 154 -13.81 1.90 13.24
C GLU A 154 -12.80 1.65 12.13
N LYS A 155 -11.64 1.06 12.48
CA LYS A 155 -10.59 0.68 11.53
C LYS A 155 -11.19 -0.20 10.43
N LYS A 156 -11.56 0.36 9.28
CA LYS A 156 -12.19 -0.39 8.19
C LYS A 156 -11.96 0.27 6.84
N TRP A 157 -12.13 -0.53 5.79
CA TRP A 157 -12.09 -0.06 4.42
C TRP A 157 -13.46 0.42 3.98
N ARG A 158 -13.50 1.55 3.26
CA ARG A 158 -14.72 2.13 2.70
C ARG A 158 -14.52 2.45 1.23
N GLU A 159 -15.52 2.17 0.40
CA GLU A 159 -15.47 2.54 -1.01
C GLU A 159 -15.60 4.06 -1.16
N MET A 160 -14.77 4.65 -2.01
CA MET A 160 -14.77 6.07 -2.34
C MET A 160 -15.51 6.30 -3.64
N THR A 161 -16.82 6.53 -3.55
CA THR A 161 -17.66 6.79 -4.73
C THR A 161 -17.51 8.22 -5.26
N SER A 162 -17.01 9.15 -4.44
CA SER A 162 -16.82 10.56 -4.80
C SER A 162 -15.58 10.83 -5.68
N LEU A 163 -14.62 9.91 -5.68
CA LEU A 163 -13.34 10.08 -6.34
C LEU A 163 -13.32 9.29 -7.65
N PHE A 164 -13.01 9.95 -8.77
CA PHE A 164 -13.05 9.36 -10.12
C PHE A 164 -14.38 8.64 -10.44
N ASP A 165 -15.52 9.18 -10.01
CA ASP A 165 -16.85 8.59 -10.19
C ASP A 165 -16.98 7.15 -9.65
N GLY A 166 -16.28 6.84 -8.55
CA GLY A 166 -16.24 5.51 -7.96
C GLY A 166 -15.46 4.48 -8.78
N LYS A 167 -14.73 4.91 -9.81
CA LYS A 167 -13.90 4.04 -10.63
C LYS A 167 -12.51 3.84 -10.00
N PRO A 168 -11.78 2.78 -10.40
CA PRO A 168 -10.37 2.64 -10.02
C PRO A 168 -9.54 3.85 -10.45
N PHE A 169 -8.34 3.99 -9.88
CA PHE A 169 -7.38 4.99 -10.32
C PHE A 169 -7.15 4.97 -11.85
N PRO A 170 -6.92 6.13 -12.48
CA PRO A 170 -6.74 6.23 -13.93
C PRO A 170 -5.37 5.75 -14.43
N PHE A 171 -4.58 5.08 -13.59
CA PHE A 171 -3.22 4.63 -13.89
C PHE A 171 -3.03 3.16 -13.51
N ILE A 172 -1.99 2.56 -14.10
CA ILE A 172 -1.56 1.18 -13.88
C ILE A 172 -0.10 1.26 -13.45
N SER A 173 0.12 1.42 -12.15
CA SER A 173 1.44 1.38 -11.51
C SER A 173 1.27 1.56 -10.00
N ARG A 174 2.28 1.13 -9.23
CA ARG A 174 2.10 0.89 -7.80
C ARG A 174 1.80 2.13 -6.98
N ALA A 175 2.37 3.28 -7.33
CA ALA A 175 2.30 4.46 -6.47
C ALA A 175 1.98 5.72 -7.27
N ALA A 176 1.09 6.54 -6.72
CA ALA A 176 1.01 7.95 -7.06
C ALA A 176 1.69 8.80 -5.96
N LEU A 177 2.35 9.88 -6.37
CA LEU A 177 2.88 10.89 -5.47
C LEU A 177 1.79 11.93 -5.20
N VAL A 178 1.40 12.12 -3.95
CA VAL A 178 0.44 13.17 -3.56
C VAL A 178 1.20 14.26 -2.82
N LEU A 179 1.08 15.49 -3.29
CA LEU A 179 1.71 16.67 -2.72
C LEU A 179 0.66 17.62 -2.15
N ASP A 180 0.94 18.18 -0.98
CA ASP A 180 0.16 19.28 -0.42
C ASP A 180 0.51 20.58 -1.14
N LEU A 181 -0.51 21.38 -1.50
CA LEU A 181 -0.31 22.71 -2.05
C LEU A 181 -0.23 23.72 -0.91
N ASN A 182 0.82 24.56 -0.92
CA ASN A 182 0.96 25.66 0.04
C ASN A 182 0.29 26.93 -0.50
N ASP A 183 -0.98 26.83 -0.89
CA ASP A 183 -1.77 27.92 -1.46
C ASP A 183 -2.90 28.40 -0.54
N GLY A 184 -2.93 27.90 0.71
CA GLY A 184 -3.97 28.20 1.68
C GLY A 184 -5.27 27.41 1.47
N THR A 185 -5.31 26.50 0.48
CA THR A 185 -6.41 25.55 0.30
C THR A 185 -6.06 24.19 0.90
N HIS A 186 -7.07 23.33 1.09
CA HIS A 186 -6.86 21.93 1.47
C HIS A 186 -6.57 21.02 0.27
N ASP A 187 -6.27 21.62 -0.89
CA ASP A 187 -6.07 20.89 -2.13
C ASP A 187 -4.71 20.20 -2.17
N LYS A 188 -4.69 19.10 -2.91
CA LYS A 188 -3.50 18.29 -3.13
C LYS A 188 -3.33 18.03 -4.61
N VAL A 189 -2.10 17.75 -5.02
CA VAL A 189 -1.79 17.35 -6.39
C VAL A 189 -1.30 15.92 -6.39
N MET A 190 -2.00 15.07 -7.13
CA MET A 190 -1.59 13.69 -7.37
C MET A 190 -0.87 13.60 -8.71
N PHE A 191 0.38 13.13 -8.68
CA PHE A 191 1.15 12.73 -9.83
C PHE A 191 1.09 11.21 -9.96
N SER A 192 0.71 10.74 -11.15
CA SER A 192 0.68 9.31 -11.46
C SER A 192 1.35 9.05 -12.79
N ILE A 193 1.94 7.86 -12.93
CA ILE A 193 2.53 7.42 -14.18
C ILE A 193 1.61 6.39 -14.82
N ARG A 194 1.15 6.67 -16.04
CA ARG A 194 0.41 5.71 -16.86
C ARG A 194 1.36 4.98 -17.81
N GLU A 195 0.93 3.81 -18.29
CA GLU A 195 1.60 3.02 -19.32
C GLU A 195 2.26 3.95 -20.35
N TYR A 196 3.58 3.79 -20.57
CA TYR A 196 4.45 4.62 -21.44
C TYR A 196 5.11 5.90 -20.85
N HIS A 197 5.21 6.02 -19.52
CA HIS A 197 6.01 7.07 -18.84
C HIS A 197 5.40 8.49 -18.90
N GLU A 198 4.14 8.60 -19.29
CA GLU A 198 3.40 9.86 -19.21
C GLU A 198 3.06 10.18 -17.75
N ILE A 199 3.39 11.40 -17.32
CA ILE A 199 3.04 11.93 -16.01
C ILE A 199 1.66 12.60 -16.12
N TYR A 200 0.69 12.07 -15.38
CA TYR A 200 -0.62 12.65 -15.22
C TYR A 200 -0.70 13.40 -13.90
N VAL A 201 -1.31 14.58 -13.94
CA VAL A 201 -1.49 15.46 -12.79
C VAL A 201 -2.98 15.59 -12.53
N SER A 202 -3.41 15.28 -11.31
CA SER A 202 -4.79 15.42 -10.85
C SER A 202 -4.83 16.33 -9.64
N ARG A 203 -5.74 17.30 -9.63
CA ARG A 203 -6.04 18.10 -8.43
C ARG A 203 -7.05 17.34 -7.59
N LEU A 204 -6.73 17.17 -6.32
CA LEU A 204 -7.58 16.53 -5.31
C LEU A 204 -8.06 17.59 -4.34
N VAL A 205 -9.37 17.73 -4.21
CA VAL A 205 -9.99 18.60 -3.20
C VAL A 205 -10.32 17.72 -2.00
N VAL A 206 -9.77 18.05 -0.82
CA VAL A 206 -10.04 17.34 0.43
C VAL A 206 -10.89 18.23 1.32
N ASN A 207 -12.11 17.78 1.62
CA ASN A 207 -13.04 18.52 2.45
C ASN A 207 -12.90 18.16 3.93
N ASP A 208 -13.44 19.03 4.80
CA ASP A 208 -13.42 18.85 6.25
C ASP A 208 -14.17 17.59 6.73
N ASP A 209 -15.16 17.13 5.95
CA ASP A 209 -15.89 15.89 6.21
C ASP A 209 -15.09 14.62 5.82
N GLY A 210 -13.87 14.80 5.29
CA GLY A 210 -12.99 13.74 4.84
C GLY A 210 -13.29 13.21 3.43
N SER A 211 -14.26 13.77 2.72
CA SER A 211 -14.49 13.44 1.31
C SER A 211 -13.34 13.97 0.44
N ILE A 212 -13.07 13.25 -0.65
CA ILE A 212 -12.03 13.60 -1.63
C ILE A 212 -12.67 13.59 -3.02
N TYR A 213 -12.42 14.65 -3.79
CA TYR A 213 -12.88 14.81 -5.17
C TYR A 213 -11.72 15.07 -6.11
N ASN A 214 -11.86 14.66 -7.36
CA ASN A 214 -11.00 15.10 -8.45
C ASN A 214 -11.66 16.30 -9.14
N SER A 215 -10.91 17.38 -9.37
CA SER A 215 -11.39 18.61 -10.04
C SER A 215 -10.62 18.90 -11.32
#